data_AF-A0A7S3DLR5-F1
#
_entry.id   AF-A0A7S3DLR5-F1
#
_cell.length_a   1.000
_cell.length_b   1.000
_cell.length_c   1.000
_cell.angle_alpha   90.00
_cell.angle_beta   90.00
_cell.angle_gamma   90.00
#
_symmetry.space_group_name_H-M   'P 1'
#
loop_
_entity.id
_entity.type
_entity.pdbx_description
1 polymer ?
#
loop_
_entity_poly.entity_id
_entity_poly.type
_entity_poly.pdbx_seq_one_letter_code
_entity_poly.pdbx_strand_id
1 'polypeptide(L)'
;GSIQIWRLEPLPLRICHGAMRIRGKGKAPKELPVYPREKLPILMQFALRQLQNKPKIVSAFLSTYKDDNTDSIDKARELIANESAVSKCFNFELLCSKDKCKHGLYWSASLTKVNGSLDLKLKPPEMAHDKRIYRMFGADRFLAVSVAPSIKAKDAEEFFCSDKVPKKYSSHLFGRTYRLLWCKKDDKPQSFIFFAEKGPGLNSLEVKDVIDACIPRSLNKELTIKKLLKRFKLLFSKTTPTAKLPPGSVHVVPDFKKRDRFAEIDGCGLLSQEAIDIIWQSFQKETCVSEVMRTERCPYSGFQGRIGGFKGAWVLDRSLGPGVTIHCRETQKKFSTKQDCLASSCLQIQGDTKGTLDIEHVNDIME
;
A
#
# COMPACT_ATOMS: atom_id res chain seq x y z
N GLY A 1 -9.31 15.98 40.77
CA GLY A 1 -9.20 14.58 41.21
C GLY A 1 -8.61 13.78 40.08
N SER A 2 -7.43 13.22 40.29
CA SER A 2 -6.68 12.41 39.34
C SER A 2 -7.39 11.10 39.01
N ILE A 3 -7.55 10.79 37.73
CA ILE A 3 -7.81 9.44 37.24
C ILE A 3 -6.84 9.16 36.09
N GLN A 4 -5.88 8.28 36.37
CA GLN A 4 -5.06 7.61 35.37
C GLN A 4 -5.82 6.39 34.84
N ILE A 5 -5.84 6.17 33.52
CA ILE A 5 -6.23 4.88 32.95
C ILE A 5 -5.13 4.38 32.01
N TRP A 6 -4.89 3.08 32.18
CA TRP A 6 -3.73 2.32 31.76
C TRP A 6 -3.72 1.97 30.27
N ARG A 7 -2.51 2.01 29.73
CA ARG A 7 -2.10 1.57 28.41
C ARG A 7 -1.96 0.05 28.41
N LEU A 8 -2.73 -0.66 27.59
CA LEU A 8 -2.44 -2.06 27.26
C LEU A 8 -1.57 -2.10 26.00
N GLU A 9 -0.26 -2.22 26.18
CA GLU A 9 0.65 -2.60 25.10
C GLU A 9 0.72 -4.14 25.02
N PRO A 10 0.62 -4.75 23.83
CA PRO A 10 1.18 -6.08 23.64
C PRO A 10 2.71 -5.96 23.57
N LEU A 11 3.38 -6.69 24.47
CA LEU A 11 4.83 -6.84 24.59
C LEU A 11 5.53 -7.06 23.22
N PRO A 12 6.68 -6.40 22.96
CA PRO A 12 7.51 -6.78 21.84
C PRO A 12 8.21 -8.12 22.13
N LEU A 13 7.90 -9.14 21.32
CA LEU A 13 8.71 -10.35 21.19
C LEU A 13 10.15 -9.94 20.81
N ARG A 14 11.08 -10.05 21.77
CA ARG A 14 12.52 -9.94 21.52
C ARG A 14 12.95 -11.09 20.61
N ILE A 15 13.29 -10.78 19.35
CA ILE A 15 14.01 -11.71 18.49
C ILE A 15 15.51 -11.55 18.77
N CYS A 16 16.10 -12.60 19.33
CA CYS A 16 17.54 -12.72 19.58
C CYS A 16 18.34 -12.57 18.28
N HIS A 17 19.32 -11.67 18.27
CA HIS A 17 20.35 -11.64 17.22
C HIS A 17 21.38 -12.75 17.51
N GLY A 18 21.17 -13.93 16.94
CA GLY A 18 22.21 -14.96 16.86
C GLY A 18 23.05 -14.76 15.61
N ALA A 19 24.29 -14.26 15.76
CA ALA A 19 25.27 -14.30 14.69
C ALA A 19 25.78 -15.74 14.54
N MET A 20 25.36 -16.42 13.46
CA MET A 20 25.77 -17.79 13.20
C MET A 20 26.84 -17.80 12.10
N ARG A 21 28.08 -18.10 12.49
CA ARG A 21 29.21 -18.35 11.58
C ARG A 21 29.34 -19.86 11.43
N ILE A 22 29.07 -20.41 10.24
CA ILE A 22 29.39 -21.81 9.93
C ILE A 22 30.44 -21.84 8.83
N ARG A 23 31.60 -22.44 9.17
CA ARG A 23 32.53 -23.04 8.21
C ARG A 23 32.09 -24.48 7.99
N GLY A 24 31.81 -24.86 6.75
CA GLY A 24 31.59 -26.24 6.36
C GLY A 24 32.22 -26.50 5.00
N LYS A 25 33.25 -27.36 4.97
CA LYS A 25 33.74 -27.99 3.73
C LYS A 25 32.73 -29.09 3.37
N GLY A 26 32.06 -28.97 2.23
CA GLY A 26 31.07 -29.94 1.75
C GLY A 26 31.14 -30.10 0.24
N LYS A 27 31.08 -31.36 -0.22
CA LYS A 27 31.20 -31.82 -1.62
C LYS A 27 30.13 -31.18 -2.52
N ALA A 28 30.47 -31.03 -3.81
CA ALA A 28 29.61 -30.44 -4.84
C ALA A 28 28.25 -31.18 -4.94
N PRO A 29 27.11 -30.46 -5.04
CA PRO A 29 25.80 -31.09 -5.18
C PRO A 29 25.60 -31.63 -6.60
N LYS A 30 24.89 -32.76 -6.70
CA LYS A 30 24.40 -33.34 -7.96
C LYS A 30 23.56 -32.32 -8.72
N GLU A 31 23.73 -32.29 -10.05
CA GLU A 31 23.05 -31.36 -10.95
C GLU A 31 21.52 -31.40 -10.77
N LEU A 32 20.94 -30.23 -10.54
CA LEU A 32 19.49 -30.05 -10.45
C LEU A 32 18.88 -30.04 -11.86
N PRO A 33 17.64 -30.52 -12.04
CA PRO A 33 16.95 -30.46 -13.32
C PRO A 33 16.81 -29.01 -13.82
N VAL A 34 17.19 -28.78 -15.08
CA VAL A 34 17.13 -27.48 -15.75
C VAL A 34 15.71 -27.24 -16.26
N TYR A 35 14.98 -26.31 -15.63
CA TYR A 35 13.66 -25.87 -16.10
C TYR A 35 13.76 -24.62 -16.98
N PRO A 36 12.89 -24.46 -17.99
CA PRO A 36 12.75 -23.21 -18.73
C PRO A 36 12.24 -22.13 -17.76
N ARG A 37 13.14 -21.25 -17.30
CA ARG A 37 12.86 -20.21 -16.29
C ARG A 37 11.76 -19.23 -16.71
N GLU A 38 11.47 -19.16 -18.00
CA GLU A 38 10.57 -18.20 -18.62
C GLU A 38 9.08 -18.45 -18.34
N LYS A 39 8.72 -19.66 -17.87
CA LYS A 39 7.32 -20.03 -17.60
C LYS A 39 6.90 -19.94 -16.13
N LEU A 40 7.83 -19.65 -15.21
CA LEU A 40 7.52 -19.61 -13.77
C LEU A 40 7.06 -18.21 -13.31
N PRO A 41 6.05 -18.11 -12.41
CA PRO A 41 5.69 -16.85 -11.78
C PRO A 41 6.91 -16.14 -11.15
N ILE A 42 6.91 -14.81 -11.13
CA ILE A 42 8.08 -14.02 -10.70
C ILE A 42 8.54 -14.35 -9.27
N LEU A 43 7.59 -14.57 -8.36
CA LEU A 43 7.88 -14.98 -6.99
C LEU A 43 8.53 -16.35 -6.90
N MET A 44 8.15 -17.25 -7.81
CA MET A 44 8.75 -18.55 -7.94
C MET A 44 10.19 -18.44 -8.43
N GLN A 45 10.47 -17.55 -9.39
CA GLN A 45 11.84 -17.26 -9.81
C GLN A 45 12.68 -16.62 -8.69
N PHE A 46 12.10 -15.70 -7.90
CA PHE A 46 12.77 -15.06 -6.77
C PHE A 46 13.05 -16.06 -5.64
N ALA A 47 12.05 -16.84 -5.22
CA ALA A 47 12.18 -17.86 -4.20
C ALA A 47 13.24 -18.90 -4.60
N LEU A 48 13.19 -19.39 -5.84
CA LEU A 48 14.20 -20.32 -6.34
C LEU A 48 15.61 -19.72 -6.28
N ARG A 49 15.79 -18.42 -6.59
CA ARG A 49 17.08 -17.73 -6.47
C ARG A 49 17.56 -17.61 -5.02
N GLN A 50 16.68 -17.24 -4.09
CA GLN A 50 17.03 -17.13 -2.66
C GLN A 50 17.32 -18.51 -2.04
N LEU A 51 16.69 -19.56 -2.56
CA LEU A 51 16.80 -20.93 -2.07
C LEU A 51 17.83 -21.78 -2.84
N GLN A 52 18.63 -21.20 -3.74
CA GLN A 52 19.64 -21.94 -4.53
C GLN A 52 20.62 -22.75 -3.65
N ASN A 53 20.88 -22.28 -2.43
CA ASN A 53 21.74 -22.98 -1.47
C ASN A 53 21.00 -24.00 -0.60
N LYS A 54 19.71 -24.26 -0.84
CA LYS A 54 18.83 -25.14 -0.06
C LYS A 54 18.09 -26.14 -0.98
N PRO A 55 18.81 -27.13 -1.57
CA PRO A 55 18.28 -28.00 -2.63
C PRO A 55 17.07 -28.85 -2.19
N LYS A 56 16.98 -29.23 -0.91
CA LYS A 56 15.82 -29.99 -0.38
C LYS A 56 14.53 -29.18 -0.44
N ILE A 57 14.60 -27.87 -0.14
CA ILE A 57 13.45 -26.96 -0.18
C ILE A 57 13.04 -26.72 -1.64
N VAL A 58 14.02 -26.47 -2.52
CA VAL A 58 13.78 -26.31 -3.97
C VAL A 58 13.12 -27.56 -4.57
N SER A 59 13.56 -28.76 -4.18
CA SER A 59 12.96 -30.01 -4.67
C SER A 59 11.53 -30.21 -4.16
N ALA A 60 11.28 -30.01 -2.86
CA ALA A 60 9.93 -30.10 -2.28
C ALA A 60 8.96 -29.07 -2.88
N PHE A 61 9.50 -27.90 -3.24
CA PHE A 61 8.80 -26.82 -3.89
C PHE A 61 8.44 -27.13 -5.36
N LEU A 62 9.36 -27.70 -6.13
CA LEU A 62 9.08 -28.10 -7.52
C LEU A 62 8.12 -29.29 -7.61
N SER A 63 8.07 -30.16 -6.59
CA SER A 63 7.06 -31.24 -6.54
C SER A 63 5.67 -30.71 -6.21
N THR A 64 5.54 -29.70 -5.35
CA THR A 64 4.23 -29.12 -4.99
C THR A 64 3.57 -28.34 -6.11
N TYR A 65 4.35 -27.76 -7.01
CA TYR A 65 3.80 -27.09 -8.20
C TYR A 65 3.34 -28.08 -9.28
N LYS A 66 3.79 -29.34 -9.22
CA LYS A 66 3.41 -30.38 -10.17
C LYS A 66 2.17 -31.14 -9.74
N ASP A 67 2.04 -31.37 -8.44
CA ASP A 67 0.92 -32.10 -7.86
C ASP A 67 -0.01 -31.11 -7.18
N ASP A 68 -1.22 -30.90 -7.74
CA ASP A 68 -2.32 -30.16 -7.09
C ASP A 68 -2.88 -30.88 -5.83
N ASN A 69 -2.10 -31.81 -5.26
CA ASN A 69 -2.44 -32.57 -4.07
C ASN A 69 -2.18 -31.75 -2.79
N THR A 70 -3.23 -31.63 -1.97
CA THR A 70 -3.21 -30.97 -0.66
C THR A 70 -2.12 -31.48 0.29
N ASP A 71 -1.80 -32.78 0.27
CA ASP A 71 -0.79 -33.37 1.18
C ASP A 71 0.63 -32.89 0.85
N SER A 72 0.94 -32.78 -0.45
CA SER A 72 2.22 -32.23 -0.92
C SER A 72 2.36 -30.78 -0.47
N ILE A 73 1.27 -30.01 -0.54
CA ILE A 73 1.23 -28.60 -0.13
C ILE A 73 1.46 -28.48 1.39
N ASP A 74 0.83 -29.31 2.20
CA ASP A 74 1.00 -29.28 3.67
C ASP A 74 2.41 -29.68 4.12
N LYS A 75 3.02 -30.66 3.45
CA LYS A 75 4.42 -31.03 3.72
C LYS A 75 5.41 -29.94 3.29
N ALA A 76 5.16 -29.24 2.19
CA ALA A 76 5.94 -28.08 1.81
C ALA A 76 5.74 -26.91 2.80
N ARG A 77 4.52 -26.69 3.29
CA ARG A 77 4.20 -25.68 4.31
C ARG A 77 5.00 -25.90 5.59
N GLU A 78 5.07 -27.13 6.09
CA GLU A 78 5.81 -27.46 7.32
C GLU A 78 7.32 -27.21 7.16
N LEU A 79 7.89 -27.57 5.99
CA LEU A 79 9.29 -27.33 5.66
C LEU A 79 9.61 -25.82 5.50
N ILE A 80 8.66 -25.04 5.00
CA ILE A 80 8.79 -23.60 4.71
C ILE A 80 8.54 -22.75 5.97
N ALA A 81 7.55 -23.08 6.79
CA ALA A 81 7.12 -22.32 7.97
C ALA A 81 8.23 -22.11 9.00
N ASN A 82 9.22 -23.01 9.04
CA ASN A 82 10.33 -22.97 9.99
C ASN A 82 11.50 -22.07 9.57
N GLU A 83 11.47 -21.42 8.39
CA GLU A 83 12.63 -20.67 7.92
C GLU A 83 12.30 -19.28 7.33
N SER A 84 12.72 -18.22 8.00
CA SER A 84 12.89 -16.85 7.46
C SER A 84 11.62 -16.07 7.05
N ALA A 85 11.77 -14.75 6.91
CA ALA A 85 10.72 -13.84 6.45
C ALA A 85 10.23 -14.14 5.01
N VAL A 86 11.09 -14.75 4.18
CA VAL A 86 10.78 -15.12 2.79
C VAL A 86 9.69 -16.18 2.75
N SER A 87 9.74 -17.15 3.66
CA SER A 87 8.76 -18.24 3.74
C SER A 87 7.38 -17.81 4.20
N LYS A 88 7.29 -16.81 5.10
CA LYS A 88 5.99 -16.24 5.52
C LYS A 88 5.30 -15.50 4.38
N CYS A 89 6.05 -14.71 3.61
CA CYS A 89 5.50 -13.99 2.45
C CYS A 89 5.17 -14.94 1.29
N PHE A 90 5.90 -16.06 1.18
CA PHE A 90 5.65 -17.06 0.15
C PHE A 90 4.43 -17.93 0.43
N ASN A 91 4.26 -18.40 1.68
CA ASN A 91 3.01 -19.04 2.11
C ASN A 91 1.82 -18.10 1.87
N PHE A 92 2.01 -16.81 2.09
CA PHE A 92 1.00 -15.80 1.85
C PHE A 92 0.61 -15.66 0.37
N GLU A 93 1.54 -15.66 -0.59
CA GLU A 93 1.21 -15.65 -2.04
C GLU A 93 0.41 -16.91 -2.45
N LEU A 94 0.85 -18.08 -1.96
CA LEU A 94 0.14 -19.34 -2.21
C LEU A 94 -1.28 -19.31 -1.62
N LEU A 95 -1.46 -18.66 -0.47
CA LEU A 95 -2.76 -18.43 0.17
C LEU A 95 -3.57 -17.31 -0.51
N CYS A 96 -2.93 -16.31 -1.10
CA CYS A 96 -3.57 -15.21 -1.84
C CYS A 96 -4.19 -15.67 -3.15
N SER A 97 -3.62 -16.69 -3.77
CA SER A 97 -4.20 -17.31 -4.97
C SER A 97 -5.60 -17.92 -4.73
N LYS A 98 -6.04 -18.03 -3.46
CA LYS A 98 -7.34 -18.59 -3.04
C LYS A 98 -8.32 -17.54 -2.49
N ASP A 99 -8.34 -16.33 -3.07
CA ASP A 99 -9.38 -15.27 -2.91
C ASP A 99 -9.50 -14.53 -1.56
N LYS A 100 -8.75 -14.86 -0.50
CA LYS A 100 -8.99 -14.26 0.84
C LYS A 100 -8.00 -13.20 1.31
N CYS A 101 -6.92 -12.96 0.60
CA CYS A 101 -5.92 -11.98 1.02
C CYS A 101 -5.88 -10.78 0.05
N LYS A 102 -6.54 -9.69 0.46
CA LYS A 102 -6.59 -8.41 -0.28
C LYS A 102 -5.28 -7.63 -0.28
N HIS A 103 -4.33 -8.05 0.54
CA HIS A 103 -3.02 -7.41 0.59
C HIS A 103 -2.14 -8.06 -0.47
N GLY A 104 -1.72 -7.31 -1.48
CA GLY A 104 -0.72 -7.82 -2.42
C GLY A 104 0.67 -7.90 -1.78
N LEU A 105 1.61 -8.59 -2.41
CA LEU A 105 3.01 -8.40 -2.09
C LEU A 105 3.54 -7.14 -2.78
N TYR A 106 4.50 -6.50 -2.12
CA TYR A 106 5.16 -5.32 -2.63
C TYR A 106 6.68 -5.52 -2.58
N TRP A 107 7.34 -4.99 -3.61
CA TRP A 107 8.77 -5.13 -3.81
C TRP A 107 9.50 -3.89 -3.32
N SER A 108 10.62 -4.11 -2.62
CA SER A 108 11.49 -3.03 -2.23
C SER A 108 12.96 -3.33 -2.44
N ALA A 109 13.75 -2.28 -2.56
CA ALA A 109 15.20 -2.33 -2.70
C ALA A 109 15.85 -1.20 -1.90
N SER A 110 17.15 -1.33 -1.64
CA SER A 110 17.99 -0.26 -1.13
C SER A 110 19.12 0.02 -2.10
N LEU A 111 19.28 1.28 -2.47
CA LEU A 111 20.45 1.76 -3.21
C LEU A 111 21.50 2.23 -2.21
N THR A 112 22.68 1.64 -2.24
CA THR A 112 23.81 1.94 -1.36
C THR A 112 25.08 2.19 -2.17
N LYS A 113 26.13 2.74 -1.55
CA LYS A 113 27.44 2.91 -2.19
C LYS A 113 28.41 1.91 -1.58
N VAL A 114 28.96 1.01 -2.39
CA VAL A 114 29.92 -0.02 -1.99
C VAL A 114 31.18 0.15 -2.84
N ASN A 115 32.32 0.40 -2.20
CA ASN A 115 33.62 0.60 -2.87
C ASN A 115 33.57 1.66 -3.99
N GLY A 116 32.90 2.78 -3.74
CA GLY A 116 32.77 3.86 -4.73
C GLY A 116 31.67 3.65 -5.78
N SER A 117 31.14 2.43 -5.93
CA SER A 117 30.10 2.09 -6.90
C SER A 117 28.71 2.04 -6.27
N LEU A 118 27.67 2.35 -7.05
CA LEU A 118 26.29 2.21 -6.60
C LEU A 118 25.84 0.74 -6.70
N ASP A 119 25.24 0.24 -5.63
CA ASP A 119 24.75 -1.13 -5.52
C ASP A 119 23.27 -1.15 -5.13
N LEU A 120 22.45 -1.85 -5.92
CA LEU A 120 21.02 -1.99 -5.72
C LEU A 120 20.71 -3.36 -5.10
N LYS A 121 20.44 -3.37 -3.80
CA LYS A 121 20.11 -4.58 -3.05
C LYS A 121 18.61 -4.75 -2.92
N LEU A 122 18.06 -5.80 -3.55
CA LEU A 122 16.66 -6.18 -3.38
C LEU A 122 16.43 -6.69 -1.95
N LYS A 123 15.34 -6.23 -1.34
CA LYS A 123 14.87 -6.74 -0.05
C LYS A 123 13.92 -7.92 -0.29
N PRO A 124 13.72 -8.78 0.72
CA PRO A 124 12.62 -9.75 0.68
C PRO A 124 11.29 -9.04 0.37
N PRO A 125 10.40 -9.65 -0.43
CA PRO A 125 9.06 -9.12 -0.61
C PRO A 125 8.36 -8.99 0.74
N GLU A 126 7.57 -7.93 0.89
CA GLU A 126 6.83 -7.62 2.10
C GLU A 126 5.34 -7.56 1.78
N MET A 127 4.54 -7.81 2.81
CA MET A 127 3.11 -7.54 2.81
C MET A 127 2.86 -6.07 2.47
N ALA A 128 2.19 -5.82 1.35
CA ALA A 128 1.91 -4.45 0.95
C ALA A 128 0.92 -3.83 1.95
N HIS A 129 1.29 -2.67 2.48
CA HIS A 129 0.32 -1.84 3.17
C HIS A 129 -0.79 -1.44 2.21
N ASP A 130 -2.00 -1.35 2.74
CA ASP A 130 -3.14 -1.01 1.93
C ASP A 130 -3.10 0.47 1.50
N LYS A 131 -2.88 0.68 0.20
CA LYS A 131 -2.78 1.99 -0.44
C LYS A 131 -3.72 2.02 -1.63
N ARG A 132 -4.36 3.16 -1.88
CA ARG A 132 -5.27 3.32 -3.03
C ARG A 132 -4.63 2.89 -4.34
N ILE A 133 -3.40 3.33 -4.60
CA ILE A 133 -2.73 3.05 -5.86
C ILE A 133 -2.41 1.55 -6.03
N TYR A 134 -2.16 0.84 -4.93
CA TYR A 134 -1.92 -0.61 -4.97
C TYR A 134 -3.21 -1.37 -5.25
N ARG A 135 -4.34 -0.93 -4.69
CA ARG A 135 -5.66 -1.50 -5.01
C ARG A 135 -6.07 -1.27 -6.46
N MET A 136 -5.66 -0.14 -7.04
CA MET A 136 -6.00 0.20 -8.43
C MET A 136 -5.21 -0.58 -9.47
N PHE A 137 -3.92 -0.84 -9.23
CA PHE A 137 -3.03 -1.39 -10.26
C PHE A 137 -2.33 -2.70 -9.87
N GLY A 138 -2.57 -3.21 -8.66
CA GLY A 138 -1.84 -4.34 -8.09
C GLY A 138 -0.55 -3.89 -7.41
N ALA A 139 -0.35 -4.28 -6.14
CA ALA A 139 0.85 -3.92 -5.37
C ALA A 139 2.14 -4.46 -5.98
N ASP A 140 2.05 -5.58 -6.71
CA ASP A 140 3.16 -6.28 -7.34
C ASP A 140 3.79 -5.46 -8.49
N ARG A 141 3.04 -4.52 -9.07
CA ARG A 141 3.57 -3.59 -10.08
C ARG A 141 4.50 -2.51 -9.51
N PHE A 142 4.57 -2.37 -8.19
CA PHE A 142 5.34 -1.31 -7.56
C PHE A 142 6.66 -1.83 -6.99
N LEU A 143 7.72 -1.06 -7.22
CA LEU A 143 9.02 -1.24 -6.59
C LEU A 143 9.40 0.06 -5.89
N ALA A 144 9.57 0.08 -4.57
CA ALA A 144 10.23 1.23 -3.95
C ALA A 144 11.72 0.97 -3.72
N VAL A 145 12.49 2.01 -3.96
CA VAL A 145 13.92 2.02 -3.73
C VAL A 145 14.23 3.10 -2.70
N SER A 146 14.72 2.68 -1.54
CA SER A 146 15.27 3.60 -0.53
C SER A 146 16.72 3.91 -0.86
N VAL A 147 17.07 5.18 -0.98
CA VAL A 147 18.42 5.64 -1.32
C VAL A 147 19.16 6.03 -0.04
N ALA A 148 20.34 5.46 0.16
CA ALA A 148 21.17 5.76 1.32
C ALA A 148 21.50 7.26 1.39
N PRO A 149 21.51 7.88 2.59
CA PRO A 149 21.79 9.32 2.74
C PRO A 149 23.15 9.77 2.21
N SER A 150 24.10 8.85 2.06
CA SER A 150 25.44 9.10 1.50
C SER A 150 25.47 9.29 -0.02
N ILE A 151 24.37 8.95 -0.73
CA ILE A 151 24.26 9.09 -2.17
C ILE A 151 23.65 10.46 -2.47
N LYS A 152 24.31 11.24 -3.34
CA LYS A 152 23.79 12.54 -3.77
C LYS A 152 22.56 12.32 -4.65
N ALA A 153 21.58 13.23 -4.58
CA ALA A 153 20.36 13.15 -5.40
C ALA A 153 20.67 13.04 -6.90
N LYS A 154 21.69 13.78 -7.38
CA LYS A 154 22.15 13.71 -8.78
C LYS A 154 22.67 12.31 -9.16
N ASP A 155 23.44 11.67 -8.28
CA ASP A 155 23.97 10.32 -8.52
C ASP A 155 22.83 9.29 -8.60
N ALA A 156 21.81 9.43 -7.73
CA ALA A 156 20.63 8.58 -7.75
C ALA A 156 19.77 8.83 -9.02
N GLU A 157 19.56 10.09 -9.39
CA GLU A 157 18.87 10.46 -10.63
C GLU A 157 19.61 9.91 -11.85
N GLU A 158 20.94 10.03 -11.91
CA GLU A 158 21.74 9.45 -13.00
C GLU A 158 21.64 7.92 -13.03
N PHE A 159 21.64 7.27 -11.86
CA PHE A 159 21.47 5.82 -11.73
C PHE A 159 20.09 5.31 -12.16
N PHE A 160 19.04 6.13 -12.11
CA PHE A 160 17.68 5.71 -12.49
C PHE A 160 17.21 6.26 -13.83
N CYS A 161 17.72 7.42 -14.24
CA CYS A 161 17.23 8.17 -15.40
C CYS A 161 18.21 8.18 -16.57
N SER A 162 19.50 7.84 -16.39
CA SER A 162 20.40 7.85 -17.54
C SER A 162 20.07 6.71 -18.48
N ASP A 163 19.97 7.01 -19.78
CA ASP A 163 19.91 5.98 -20.84
C ASP A 163 21.18 5.10 -20.86
N LYS A 164 22.21 5.55 -20.10
CA LYS A 164 23.49 4.88 -19.88
C LYS A 164 23.46 3.87 -18.73
N VAL A 165 22.43 3.83 -17.89
CA VAL A 165 22.30 2.78 -16.87
C VAL A 165 22.27 1.46 -17.62
N PRO A 166 23.23 0.55 -17.38
CA PRO A 166 23.31 -0.67 -18.17
C PRO A 166 21.96 -1.37 -18.13
N LYS A 167 21.48 -1.78 -19.33
CA LYS A 167 20.28 -2.62 -19.54
C LYS A 167 20.18 -3.79 -18.55
N LYS A 168 21.30 -4.17 -17.93
CA LYS A 168 21.48 -5.10 -16.82
C LYS A 168 20.59 -4.82 -15.59
N TYR A 169 20.22 -3.57 -15.27
CA TYR A 169 19.40 -3.24 -14.09
C TYR A 169 18.12 -2.44 -14.39
N SER A 170 18.16 -1.53 -15.36
CA SER A 170 17.16 -0.45 -15.52
C SER A 170 15.86 -0.85 -16.23
N SER A 171 15.78 -2.01 -16.87
CA SER A 171 14.61 -2.33 -17.71
C SER A 171 13.99 -3.70 -17.48
N HIS A 172 14.61 -4.59 -16.69
CA HIS A 172 14.17 -5.98 -16.57
C HIS A 172 14.48 -6.52 -15.17
N LEU A 173 13.78 -6.02 -14.15
CA LEU A 173 13.73 -6.69 -12.85
C LEU A 173 12.66 -7.77 -12.93
N PHE A 174 13.05 -9.03 -12.81
CA PHE A 174 12.13 -10.18 -12.94
C PHE A 174 11.38 -10.21 -14.28
N GLY A 175 12.03 -9.77 -15.37
CA GLY A 175 11.40 -9.68 -16.68
C GLY A 175 10.39 -8.53 -16.82
N ARG A 176 10.27 -7.64 -15.82
CA ARG A 176 9.41 -6.45 -15.86
C ARG A 176 10.20 -5.18 -16.13
N THR A 177 9.61 -4.30 -16.94
CA THR A 177 10.13 -2.96 -17.23
C THR A 177 9.55 -1.95 -16.27
N TYR A 178 10.41 -1.46 -15.38
CA TYR A 178 10.06 -0.46 -14.37
C TYR A 178 10.40 0.94 -14.86
N ARG A 179 9.48 1.88 -14.67
CA ARG A 179 9.69 3.32 -14.89
C ARG A 179 9.46 4.11 -13.62
N LEU A 180 10.20 5.21 -13.46
CA LEU A 180 10.03 6.10 -12.32
C LEU A 180 8.61 6.69 -12.34
N LEU A 181 7.87 6.46 -11.28
CA LEU A 181 6.51 6.97 -11.11
C LEU A 181 6.48 8.17 -10.15
N TRP A 182 7.17 8.07 -9.02
CA TRP A 182 7.12 9.10 -7.98
C TRP A 182 8.37 9.09 -7.10
N CYS A 183 8.68 10.23 -6.47
CA CYS A 183 9.78 10.36 -5.52
C CYS A 183 9.34 11.15 -4.29
N LYS A 184 9.66 10.62 -3.10
CA LYS A 184 9.46 11.28 -1.81
C LYS A 184 10.74 12.04 -1.44
N LYS A 185 10.87 13.28 -1.93
CA LYS A 185 12.07 14.12 -1.73
C LYS A 185 12.35 14.46 -0.27
N ASP A 186 11.30 14.61 0.54
CA ASP A 186 11.42 15.07 1.93
C ASP A 186 11.68 13.93 2.93
N ASP A 187 11.74 12.67 2.48
CA ASP A 187 12.04 11.54 3.36
C ASP A 187 13.55 11.33 3.49
N LYS A 188 13.99 10.97 4.69
CA LYS A 188 15.33 10.45 4.96
C LYS A 188 15.19 9.02 5.51
N PRO A 189 15.59 7.97 4.77
CA PRO A 189 16.19 7.97 3.43
C PRO A 189 15.22 8.35 2.30
N GLN A 190 15.72 9.00 1.24
CA GLN A 190 14.92 9.37 0.06
C GLN A 190 14.35 8.11 -0.59
N SER A 191 13.06 8.14 -0.94
CA SER A 191 12.38 6.97 -1.50
C SER A 191 11.88 7.27 -2.92
N PHE A 192 12.28 6.41 -3.87
CA PHE A 192 11.81 6.43 -5.25
C PHE A 192 10.83 5.28 -5.46
N ILE A 193 9.71 5.55 -6.11
CA ILE A 193 8.70 4.54 -6.46
C ILE A 193 8.71 4.35 -7.98
N PHE A 194 8.89 3.12 -8.39
CA PHE A 194 8.82 2.69 -9.78
C PHE A 194 7.55 1.87 -10.03
N PHE A 195 7.07 1.93 -11.25
CA PHE A 195 5.92 1.18 -11.74
C PHE A 195 6.33 0.26 -12.89
N ALA A 196 5.91 -1.00 -12.84
CA ALA A 196 6.11 -1.98 -13.89
C ALA A 196 5.12 -1.73 -15.03
N GLU A 197 5.60 -1.12 -16.12
CA GLU A 197 4.77 -0.81 -17.28
C GLU A 197 4.40 -2.08 -18.07
N LYS A 198 5.33 -3.02 -18.18
CA LYS A 198 5.14 -4.28 -18.92
C LYS A 198 6.01 -5.39 -18.34
N GLY A 199 5.68 -6.64 -18.68
CA GLY A 199 6.41 -7.85 -18.30
C GLY A 199 5.48 -9.06 -18.18
N PRO A 200 6.01 -10.24 -17.84
CA PRO A 200 5.20 -11.45 -17.69
C PRO A 200 4.03 -11.27 -16.71
N GLY A 201 2.84 -11.68 -17.14
CA GLY A 201 1.61 -11.60 -16.35
C GLY A 201 1.02 -10.19 -16.18
N LEU A 202 1.55 -9.18 -16.88
CA LEU A 202 1.07 -7.80 -16.80
C LEU A 202 0.52 -7.30 -18.14
N ASN A 203 -0.68 -6.72 -18.11
CA ASN A 203 -1.15 -5.85 -19.19
C ASN A 203 -0.25 -4.61 -19.30
N SER A 204 0.17 -4.27 -20.52
CA SER A 204 1.02 -3.10 -20.74
C SER A 204 0.27 -1.82 -20.36
N LEU A 205 0.88 -0.97 -19.53
CA LEU A 205 0.32 0.30 -19.08
C LEU A 205 1.44 1.28 -18.79
N GLU A 206 1.43 2.46 -19.41
CA GLU A 206 2.51 3.43 -19.20
C GLU A 206 2.29 4.25 -17.93
N VAL A 207 3.37 4.79 -17.37
CA VAL A 207 3.33 5.69 -16.20
C VAL A 207 2.41 6.89 -16.45
N LYS A 208 2.37 7.43 -17.68
CA LYS A 208 1.48 8.54 -18.03
C LYS A 208 0.00 8.15 -17.88
N ASP A 209 -0.34 6.92 -18.25
CA ASP A 209 -1.71 6.39 -18.17
C ASP A 209 -2.09 6.10 -16.71
N VAL A 210 -1.14 5.61 -15.90
CA VAL A 210 -1.31 5.46 -14.45
C VAL A 210 -1.59 6.81 -13.78
N ILE A 211 -0.83 7.85 -14.16
CA ILE A 211 -1.01 9.21 -13.64
C ILE A 211 -2.38 9.75 -14.05
N ASP A 212 -2.76 9.63 -15.32
CA ASP A 212 -4.05 10.12 -15.83
C ASP A 212 -5.25 9.35 -15.24
N ALA A 213 -5.13 8.03 -15.06
CA ALA A 213 -6.16 7.23 -14.40
C ALA A 213 -6.40 7.66 -12.94
N CYS A 214 -5.35 8.12 -12.25
CA CYS A 214 -5.46 8.60 -10.87
C CYS A 214 -5.89 10.07 -10.75
N ILE A 215 -5.33 10.94 -11.58
CA ILE A 215 -5.58 12.39 -11.59
C ILE A 215 -5.70 12.83 -13.05
N PRO A 216 -6.89 12.68 -13.67
CA PRO A 216 -7.07 12.93 -15.10
C PRO A 216 -6.69 14.36 -15.45
N ARG A 217 -5.75 14.53 -16.39
CA ARG A 217 -5.28 15.87 -16.80
C ARG A 217 -6.39 16.67 -17.46
N SER A 218 -7.29 16.00 -18.16
CA SER A 218 -8.47 16.62 -18.78
C SER A 218 -9.38 17.34 -17.78
N LEU A 219 -9.47 16.85 -16.54
CA LEU A 219 -10.30 17.40 -15.46
C LEU A 219 -9.55 18.34 -14.51
N ASN A 220 -8.23 18.46 -14.67
CA ASN A 220 -7.34 19.16 -13.73
C ASN A 220 -6.33 20.04 -14.49
N LYS A 221 -6.80 20.76 -15.51
CA LYS A 221 -5.96 21.57 -16.41
C LYS A 221 -5.26 22.72 -15.67
N GLU A 222 -5.87 23.19 -14.58
CA GLU A 222 -5.38 24.26 -13.72
C GLU A 222 -4.27 23.81 -12.75
N LEU A 223 -4.05 22.51 -12.57
CA LEU A 223 -3.01 22.01 -11.69
C LEU A 223 -1.62 22.12 -12.32
N THR A 224 -0.80 23.01 -11.76
CA THR A 224 0.64 23.04 -12.04
C THR A 224 1.26 21.68 -11.75
N ILE A 225 2.37 21.34 -12.43
CA ILE A 225 3.09 20.06 -12.23
C ILE A 225 3.45 19.86 -10.75
N LYS A 226 3.91 20.91 -10.06
CA LYS A 226 4.23 20.87 -8.63
C LYS A 226 3.01 20.52 -7.78
N LYS A 227 1.84 21.11 -8.07
CA LYS A 227 0.59 20.79 -7.36
C LYS A 227 0.15 19.35 -7.67
N LEU A 228 0.20 18.92 -8.92
CA LEU A 228 -0.13 17.55 -9.32
C LEU A 228 0.71 16.53 -8.55
N LEU A 229 2.05 16.66 -8.53
CA LEU A 229 2.93 15.74 -7.80
C LEU A 229 2.63 15.71 -6.29
N LYS A 230 2.29 16.86 -5.70
CA LYS A 230 1.82 16.93 -4.30
C LYS A 230 0.49 16.19 -4.09
N ARG A 231 -0.42 16.21 -5.07
CA ARG A 231 -1.68 15.45 -5.01
C ARG A 231 -1.45 13.96 -5.27
N PHE A 232 -0.51 13.61 -6.12
CA PHE A 232 -0.15 12.22 -6.41
C PHE A 232 0.35 11.48 -5.16
N LYS A 233 1.10 12.17 -4.28
CA LYS A 233 1.48 11.66 -2.94
C LYS A 233 0.30 11.09 -2.14
N LEU A 234 -0.90 11.65 -2.32
CA LEU A 234 -2.10 11.23 -1.59
C LEU A 234 -2.48 9.78 -1.88
N LEU A 235 -2.17 9.28 -3.07
CA LEU A 235 -2.48 7.92 -3.53
C LEU A 235 -1.62 6.85 -2.84
N PHE A 236 -0.47 7.26 -2.28
CA PHE A 236 0.45 6.41 -1.52
C PHE A 236 0.21 6.44 -0.01
N SER A 237 -0.82 7.15 0.45
CA SER A 237 -1.19 7.16 1.87
C SER A 237 -1.69 5.79 2.28
N LYS A 238 -1.31 5.34 3.48
CA LYS A 238 -1.86 4.12 4.08
C LYS A 238 -3.31 4.40 4.46
N THR A 239 -4.23 3.63 3.91
CA THR A 239 -5.65 3.84 4.15
C THR A 239 -6.42 2.53 4.05
N THR A 240 -7.35 2.31 4.96
CA THR A 240 -8.27 1.16 4.94
C THR A 240 -9.49 1.51 4.10
N PRO A 241 -9.78 0.79 3.00
CA PRO A 241 -11.00 0.95 2.22
C PRO A 241 -12.18 0.52 3.09
N THR A 242 -13.19 1.36 3.25
CA THR A 242 -14.36 1.06 4.07
C THR A 242 -15.58 0.81 3.21
N ALA A 243 -16.31 1.85 2.79
CA ALA A 243 -17.59 1.69 2.12
C ALA A 243 -17.57 2.16 0.66
N LYS A 244 -18.22 1.39 -0.22
CA LYS A 244 -18.71 1.89 -1.51
C LYS A 244 -19.98 2.70 -1.25
N LEU A 245 -19.98 3.95 -1.71
CA LEU A 245 -21.07 4.88 -1.43
C LEU A 245 -22.13 4.80 -2.54
N PRO A 246 -23.43 4.87 -2.20
CA PRO A 246 -24.49 4.89 -3.21
C PRO A 246 -24.31 6.03 -4.22
N PRO A 247 -24.69 5.84 -5.50
CA PRO A 247 -24.73 6.94 -6.46
C PRO A 247 -25.57 8.10 -5.94
N GLY A 248 -25.08 9.33 -6.11
CA GLY A 248 -25.79 10.53 -5.65
C GLY A 248 -25.64 10.86 -4.16
N SER A 249 -24.98 10.02 -3.36
CA SER A 249 -24.83 10.27 -1.90
C SER A 249 -23.75 11.30 -1.54
N VAL A 250 -22.93 11.72 -2.50
CA VAL A 250 -21.79 12.63 -2.27
C VAL A 250 -22.09 13.97 -2.92
N HIS A 251 -22.24 15.01 -2.10
CA HIS A 251 -22.54 16.37 -2.53
C HIS A 251 -21.34 17.28 -2.26
N VAL A 252 -21.04 18.16 -3.20
CA VAL A 252 -20.08 19.23 -2.97
C VAL A 252 -20.85 20.46 -2.50
N VAL A 253 -20.52 20.95 -1.31
CA VAL A 253 -21.17 22.13 -0.71
C VAL A 253 -20.14 23.24 -0.48
N PRO A 254 -20.54 24.52 -0.51
CA PRO A 254 -19.62 25.64 -0.31
C PRO A 254 -18.95 25.59 1.07
N ASP A 255 -17.74 26.13 1.19
CA ASP A 255 -17.12 26.34 2.51
C ASP A 255 -17.92 27.33 3.37
N PHE A 256 -17.88 27.14 4.69
CA PHE A 256 -18.40 28.14 5.63
C PHE A 256 -17.56 29.41 5.54
N LYS A 257 -18.17 30.53 5.16
CA LYS A 257 -17.50 31.83 5.07
C LYS A 257 -17.99 32.71 6.20
N LYS A 258 -17.09 33.14 7.08
CA LYS A 258 -17.35 34.31 7.94
C LYS A 258 -17.36 35.58 7.08
N ARG A 259 -17.90 36.69 7.64
CA ARG A 259 -17.87 38.03 7.02
C ARG A 259 -16.45 38.45 6.55
N ASP A 260 -15.39 37.87 7.11
CA ASP A 260 -13.96 38.16 6.82
C ASP A 260 -13.23 37.18 5.87
N ARG A 261 -13.95 36.47 4.99
CA ARG A 261 -13.37 35.69 3.85
C ARG A 261 -12.50 34.46 4.18
N PHE A 262 -12.27 34.12 5.45
CA PHE A 262 -11.60 32.87 5.84
C PHE A 262 -12.61 31.72 6.01
N ALA A 263 -12.22 30.51 5.58
CA ALA A 263 -12.99 29.30 5.81
C ALA A 263 -12.84 28.85 7.27
N GLU A 264 -13.93 28.79 8.02
CA GLU A 264 -13.88 28.47 9.46
C GLU A 264 -13.54 27.00 9.72
N ILE A 265 -13.95 26.11 8.82
CA ILE A 265 -13.77 24.67 8.97
C ILE A 265 -13.08 24.09 7.73
N ASP A 266 -11.85 24.55 7.46
CA ASP A 266 -11.04 24.03 6.35
C ASP A 266 -10.85 22.52 6.48
N GLY A 267 -11.31 21.80 5.47
CA GLY A 267 -11.04 20.37 5.38
C GLY A 267 -12.02 19.48 6.15
N CYS A 268 -13.13 20.01 6.68
CA CYS A 268 -14.15 19.19 7.36
C CYS A 268 -15.45 19.09 6.55
N GLY A 269 -15.93 17.87 6.35
CA GLY A 269 -17.20 17.56 5.69
C GLY A 269 -18.22 17.02 6.70
N LEU A 270 -19.44 16.77 6.23
CA LEU A 270 -20.54 16.25 7.06
C LEU A 270 -21.02 14.90 6.55
N LEU A 271 -21.60 14.09 7.44
CA LEU A 271 -22.13 12.76 7.19
C LEU A 271 -23.49 12.61 7.85
N SER A 272 -24.42 11.95 7.18
CA SER A 272 -25.61 11.42 7.86
C SER A 272 -25.24 10.26 8.80
N GLN A 273 -26.18 9.88 9.67
CA GLN A 273 -26.03 8.74 10.58
C GLN A 273 -25.80 7.43 9.81
N GLU A 274 -26.57 7.19 8.77
CA GLU A 274 -26.50 5.99 7.94
C GLU A 274 -25.19 5.92 7.16
N ALA A 275 -24.66 7.06 6.73
CA ALA A 275 -23.35 7.11 6.07
C ALA A 275 -22.25 6.63 7.03
N ILE A 276 -22.15 7.22 8.23
CA ILE A 276 -21.10 6.86 9.18
C ILE A 276 -21.22 5.41 9.67
N ASP A 277 -22.44 4.89 9.82
CA ASP A 277 -22.69 3.51 10.24
C ASP A 277 -22.25 2.50 9.17
N ILE A 278 -22.60 2.71 7.89
CA ILE A 278 -22.15 1.84 6.79
C ILE A 278 -20.62 1.83 6.66
N ILE A 279 -19.99 2.99 6.87
CA ILE A 279 -18.54 3.15 6.84
C ILE A 279 -17.91 2.34 7.98
N TRP A 280 -18.45 2.45 9.18
CA TRP A 280 -17.98 1.73 10.35
C TRP A 280 -18.10 0.21 10.19
N GLN A 281 -19.28 -0.27 9.80
CA GLN A 281 -19.52 -1.70 9.57
C GLN A 281 -18.55 -2.26 8.53
N SER A 282 -18.27 -1.50 7.47
CA SER A 282 -17.32 -1.93 6.46
C SER A 282 -15.88 -1.90 6.97
N PHE A 283 -15.50 -0.91 7.78
CA PHE A 283 -14.20 -0.86 8.43
C PHE A 283 -13.97 -2.06 9.36
N GLN A 284 -14.98 -2.45 10.14
CA GLN A 284 -14.92 -3.62 11.03
C GLN A 284 -14.70 -4.91 10.25
N LYS A 285 -15.33 -5.06 9.07
CA LYS A 285 -15.12 -6.20 8.18
C LYS A 285 -13.68 -6.28 7.66
N GLU A 286 -13.08 -5.15 7.30
CA GLU A 286 -11.69 -5.14 6.79
C GLU A 286 -10.63 -5.32 7.87
N THR A 287 -10.86 -4.79 9.08
CA THR A 287 -9.86 -4.80 10.16
C THR A 287 -9.93 -6.01 11.08
N CYS A 288 -10.82 -6.98 10.78
CA CYS A 288 -11.03 -8.18 11.59
C CYS A 288 -11.26 -7.85 13.07
N VAL A 289 -12.01 -6.78 13.35
CA VAL A 289 -12.41 -6.44 14.72
C VAL A 289 -13.12 -7.66 15.32
N SER A 290 -12.73 -8.01 16.55
CA SER A 290 -13.33 -9.11 17.32
C SER A 290 -14.85 -9.04 17.23
N GLU A 291 -15.51 -10.19 17.11
CA GLU A 291 -16.96 -10.28 17.02
C GLU A 291 -17.66 -9.59 18.20
N VAL A 292 -17.03 -9.62 19.39
CA VAL A 292 -17.49 -8.95 20.61
C VAL A 292 -17.52 -7.42 20.48
N MET A 293 -16.72 -6.85 19.58
CA MET A 293 -16.63 -5.40 19.34
C MET A 293 -17.36 -4.96 18.06
N ARG A 294 -18.10 -5.87 17.40
CA ARG A 294 -18.94 -5.50 16.26
C ARG A 294 -20.18 -4.77 16.74
N THR A 295 -20.41 -3.59 16.19
CA THR A 295 -21.56 -2.76 16.52
C THR A 295 -22.15 -2.26 15.22
N GLU A 296 -23.48 -2.31 15.11
CA GLU A 296 -24.15 -1.80 13.91
C GLU A 296 -23.99 -0.29 13.78
N ARG A 297 -24.09 0.41 14.92
CA ARG A 297 -23.89 1.85 15.01
C ARG A 297 -22.43 2.19 15.23
N CYS A 298 -21.96 3.20 14.51
CA CYS A 298 -20.64 3.78 14.70
C CYS A 298 -20.58 4.45 16.08
N PRO A 299 -19.61 4.08 16.94
CA PRO A 299 -19.42 4.75 18.23
C PRO A 299 -18.73 6.11 18.10
N TYR A 300 -18.21 6.46 16.92
CA TYR A 300 -17.46 7.70 16.69
C TYR A 300 -18.34 8.80 16.05
N SER A 301 -18.01 10.05 16.34
CA SER A 301 -18.64 11.25 15.78
C SER A 301 -18.05 11.67 14.43
N GLY A 302 -16.96 11.04 13.98
CA GLY A 302 -16.35 11.36 12.69
C GLY A 302 -15.09 10.53 12.41
N PHE A 303 -14.54 10.71 11.22
CA PHE A 303 -13.30 10.06 10.80
C PHE A 303 -12.45 10.98 9.92
N GLN A 304 -11.15 10.73 9.89
CA GLN A 304 -10.25 11.30 8.89
C GLN A 304 -10.10 10.33 7.72
N GLY A 305 -10.29 10.82 6.49
CA GLY A 305 -10.23 9.94 5.35
C GLY A 305 -10.04 10.58 3.98
N ARG A 306 -10.41 9.80 2.95
CA ARG A 306 -10.33 10.17 1.54
C ARG A 306 -11.54 9.64 0.78
N ILE A 307 -12.17 10.50 -0.02
CA ILE A 307 -13.23 10.13 -0.97
C ILE A 307 -12.83 10.72 -2.31
N GLY A 308 -12.51 9.90 -3.32
CA GLY A 308 -12.00 10.39 -4.61
C GLY A 308 -10.86 11.41 -4.46
N GLY A 309 -11.07 12.62 -4.97
CA GLY A 309 -10.14 13.75 -4.86
C GLY A 309 -10.22 14.57 -3.57
N PHE A 310 -11.14 14.23 -2.67
CA PHE A 310 -11.37 14.90 -1.38
C PHE A 310 -10.48 14.30 -0.28
N LYS A 311 -9.93 15.16 0.57
CA LYS A 311 -9.14 14.79 1.75
C LYS A 311 -9.55 15.69 2.91
N GLY A 312 -9.88 15.09 4.05
CA GLY A 312 -10.29 15.84 5.22
C GLY A 312 -10.74 14.96 6.37
N ALA A 313 -11.41 15.61 7.33
CA ALA A 313 -12.27 14.96 8.31
C ALA A 313 -13.71 15.00 7.81
N TRP A 314 -14.53 14.07 8.28
CA TRP A 314 -15.97 14.10 8.12
C TRP A 314 -16.61 13.79 9.46
N VAL A 315 -17.56 14.64 9.87
CA VAL A 315 -18.25 14.54 11.15
C VAL A 315 -19.74 14.28 10.96
N LEU A 316 -20.35 13.60 11.92
CA LEU A 316 -21.76 13.29 11.96
C LEU A 316 -22.58 14.58 12.09
N ASP A 317 -23.54 14.76 11.19
CA ASP A 317 -24.56 15.79 11.26
C ASP A 317 -25.93 15.13 11.14
N ARG A 318 -26.67 15.10 12.25
CA ARG A 318 -28.01 14.49 12.34
C ARG A 318 -29.07 15.31 11.61
N SER A 319 -28.79 16.56 11.27
CA SER A 319 -29.72 17.41 10.52
C SER A 319 -29.80 17.07 9.03
N LEU A 320 -28.85 16.26 8.51
CA LEU A 320 -28.86 15.79 7.12
C LEU A 320 -30.03 14.84 6.80
N GLY A 321 -30.80 14.44 7.81
CA GLY A 321 -31.97 13.59 7.66
C GLY A 321 -31.62 12.13 7.36
N PRO A 322 -32.63 11.32 7.01
CA PRO A 322 -32.45 9.90 6.75
C PRO A 322 -31.72 9.65 5.42
N GLY A 323 -31.07 8.50 5.32
CA GLY A 323 -30.37 8.03 4.13
C GLY A 323 -28.87 8.32 4.12
N VAL A 324 -28.17 7.82 3.10
CA VAL A 324 -26.70 7.96 3.00
C VAL A 324 -26.37 9.28 2.32
N THR A 325 -25.88 10.25 3.10
CA THR A 325 -25.52 11.59 2.62
C THR A 325 -24.16 11.99 3.14
N ILE A 326 -23.31 12.48 2.23
CA ILE A 326 -21.97 12.98 2.53
C ILE A 326 -21.80 14.34 1.88
N HIS A 327 -21.55 15.36 2.70
CA HIS A 327 -21.21 16.69 2.25
C HIS A 327 -19.69 16.88 2.26
N CYS A 328 -19.12 17.02 1.07
CA CYS A 328 -17.72 17.40 0.88
C CYS A 328 -17.62 18.89 0.63
N ARG A 329 -16.68 19.58 1.28
CA ARG A 329 -16.44 21.01 1.07
C ARG A 329 -15.47 21.26 -0.08
N GLU A 330 -15.48 22.47 -0.65
CA GLU A 330 -14.56 22.85 -1.73
C GLU A 330 -13.11 22.82 -1.27
N THR A 331 -12.81 23.29 -0.05
CA THR A 331 -11.48 23.19 0.55
C THR A 331 -10.97 21.75 0.65
N GLN A 332 -11.85 20.76 0.85
CA GLN A 332 -11.45 19.35 0.87
C GLN A 332 -11.02 18.84 -0.50
N LYS A 333 -11.53 19.43 -1.60
CA LYS A 333 -11.24 19.01 -2.97
C LYS A 333 -9.80 19.34 -3.35
N LYS A 334 -8.95 18.31 -3.46
CA LYS A 334 -7.53 18.48 -3.78
C LYS A 334 -7.25 18.35 -5.28
N PHE A 335 -8.10 17.62 -6.00
CA PHE A 335 -8.14 17.45 -7.45
C PHE A 335 -9.51 16.89 -7.86
N SER A 336 -9.87 17.00 -9.14
CA SER A 336 -11.08 16.40 -9.73
C SER A 336 -10.82 14.96 -10.16
N THR A 337 -11.80 14.08 -9.95
CA THR A 337 -11.79 12.68 -10.41
C THR A 337 -13.04 12.40 -11.24
N LYS A 338 -12.99 11.36 -12.10
CA LYS A 338 -14.21 10.87 -12.78
C LYS A 338 -15.25 10.47 -11.73
N GLN A 339 -16.53 10.72 -12.00
CA GLN A 339 -17.62 10.52 -11.03
C GLN A 339 -17.81 9.03 -10.69
N ASP A 340 -17.54 8.13 -11.64
CA ASP A 340 -17.50 6.69 -11.40
C ASP A 340 -16.45 6.31 -10.35
N CYS A 341 -15.36 7.08 -10.27
CA CYS A 341 -14.33 6.92 -9.25
C CYS A 341 -14.76 7.48 -7.89
N LEU A 342 -15.87 8.22 -7.76
CA LEU A 342 -16.43 8.67 -6.47
C LEU A 342 -17.38 7.61 -5.88
N ALA A 343 -18.23 7.01 -6.71
CA ALA A 343 -19.11 5.91 -6.31
C ALA A 343 -18.36 4.59 -6.09
N SER A 344 -17.30 4.33 -6.88
CA SER A 344 -16.41 3.17 -6.69
C SER A 344 -15.22 3.44 -5.76
N SER A 345 -14.91 4.70 -5.43
CA SER A 345 -13.93 4.98 -4.38
C SER A 345 -14.53 4.57 -3.06
N CYS A 346 -14.07 3.44 -2.58
CA CYS A 346 -14.19 3.12 -1.18
C CYS A 346 -13.70 4.34 -0.37
N LEU A 347 -14.52 4.86 0.55
CA LEU A 347 -14.01 5.81 1.54
C LEU A 347 -12.80 5.17 2.20
N GLN A 348 -11.75 5.94 2.43
CA GLN A 348 -10.51 5.39 2.95
C GLN A 348 -10.18 6.05 4.28
N ILE A 349 -10.29 5.32 5.38
CA ILE A 349 -9.93 5.82 6.71
C ILE A 349 -8.41 5.79 6.84
N GLN A 350 -7.82 6.89 7.33
CA GLN A 350 -6.38 6.97 7.55
C GLN A 350 -5.99 6.11 8.76
N GLY A 351 -5.12 5.13 8.56
CA GLY A 351 -4.83 4.07 9.53
C GLY A 351 -3.97 4.43 10.74
N ASP A 352 -3.83 5.70 11.10
CA ASP A 352 -3.27 6.06 12.40
C ASP A 352 -4.43 6.09 13.40
N THR A 353 -4.48 5.12 14.31
CA THR A 353 -5.45 4.99 15.41
C THR A 353 -5.46 6.18 16.38
N LYS A 354 -4.66 7.22 16.14
CA LYS A 354 -4.71 8.52 16.82
C LYS A 354 -5.77 9.48 16.26
N GLY A 355 -6.45 9.11 15.16
CA GLY A 355 -7.37 9.98 14.43
C GLY A 355 -8.87 9.85 14.76
N THR A 356 -9.24 9.14 15.82
CA THR A 356 -10.64 9.12 16.29
C THR A 356 -10.89 10.34 17.18
N LEU A 357 -11.75 11.25 16.73
CA LEU A 357 -12.22 12.37 17.54
C LEU A 357 -13.21 11.82 18.56
N ASP A 358 -12.91 12.03 19.84
CA ASP A 358 -13.83 11.70 20.93
C ASP A 358 -15.03 12.66 20.95
N ILE A 359 -16.19 12.19 21.42
CA ILE A 359 -17.44 12.96 21.45
C ILE A 359 -17.29 14.27 22.23
N GLU A 360 -16.45 14.28 23.27
CA GLU A 360 -16.23 15.46 24.12
C GLU A 360 -15.51 16.60 23.39
N HIS A 361 -14.74 16.33 22.33
CA HIS A 361 -14.00 17.38 21.59
C HIS A 361 -14.80 18.04 20.47
N VAL A 362 -15.94 17.49 20.07
CA VAL A 362 -16.72 18.01 18.92
C VAL A 362 -17.71 19.09 19.35
N ASN A 363 -18.22 19.03 20.59
CA ASN A 363 -19.13 20.06 21.10
C ASN A 363 -18.41 21.41 21.30
N ASP A 364 -17.15 21.40 21.74
CA ASP A 364 -16.32 22.60 21.90
C ASP A 364 -15.93 23.30 20.57
N ILE A 365 -16.10 22.62 19.42
CA ILE A 365 -15.80 23.18 18.09
C ILE A 365 -17.06 23.74 17.41
N MET A 366 -18.24 23.32 17.87
CA MET A 366 -19.54 23.63 17.24
C MET A 366 -20.31 24.74 17.99
N GLU A 367 -19.90 25.09 19.21
CA GLU A 367 -20.29 26.33 19.92
C GLU A 367 -19.26 27.45 19.66
#